data_AF-A0A832BWQ7-F1
#
_entry.id   AF-A0A832BWQ7-F1
#
_cell.length_a   1.000
_cell.length_b   1.000
_cell.length_c   1.000
_cell.angle_alpha   90.00
_cell.angle_beta   90.00
_cell.angle_gamma   90.00
#
_symmetry.space_group_name_H-M   'P 1'
#
loop_
_entity.id
_entity.type
_entity.pdbx_description
1 polymer ?
#
loop_
_entity_poly.entity_id
_entity_poly.type
_entity_poly.pdbx_seq_one_letter_code
_entity_poly.pdbx_strand_id
1 'polypeptide(L)' 'TDAIVEVVVHLSKGDVTATAWGAHEDIVMASVEAMLNGINNILSRENANNLSFQYKIPT' A
#
# COMPACT_ATOMS: atom_id res chain seq x y z
N THR A 1 -0.54 29.82 5.69
CA THR A 1 0.61 28.94 5.98
C THR A 1 0.36 27.73 5.14
N ASP A 2 1.09 27.60 4.04
CA ASP A 2 0.80 26.62 3.01
C ASP A 2 1.86 25.53 3.13
N ALA A 3 1.81 24.83 4.26
CA ALA A 3 2.73 23.75 4.57
C ALA A 3 2.13 22.44 4.05
N ILE A 4 2.94 21.67 3.32
CA ILE A 4 2.59 20.31 2.93
C ILE A 4 3.01 19.36 4.04
N VAL A 5 2.13 18.43 4.38
CA VAL A 5 2.35 17.39 5.36
C VAL A 5 2.56 16.07 4.62
N GLU A 6 3.74 15.46 4.81
CA GLU A 6 4.04 14.12 4.32
C GLU A 6 3.80 13.09 5.44
N VAL A 7 3.05 12.04 5.13
CA VAL A 7 2.76 10.93 6.04
C VAL A 7 3.30 9.64 5.44
N VAL A 8 4.06 8.89 6.23
CA VAL A 8 4.58 7.57 5.87
C VAL A 8 3.89 6.52 6.73
N VAL A 9 3.33 5.48 6.11
CA VAL A 9 2.67 4.37 6.79
C VAL A 9 3.37 3.06 6.46
N HIS A 10 3.42 2.16 7.45
CA HIS A 10 3.82 0.78 7.28
C HIS A 10 2.60 -0.10 7.55
N LEU A 11 2.17 -0.84 6.53
CA LEU A 11 1.02 -1.73 6.59
C LEU A 11 1.48 -3.18 6.42
N SER A 12 0.81 -4.09 7.11
CA SER A 12 1.05 -5.52 7.01
C SER A 12 -0.28 -6.27 6.92
N LYS A 13 -0.38 -7.22 5.99
CA LYS A 13 -1.50 -8.14 5.87
C LYS A 13 -0.97 -9.53 5.56
N GLY A 14 -1.13 -10.46 6.51
CA GLY A 14 -0.49 -11.77 6.43
C GLY A 14 1.02 -11.63 6.27
N ASP A 15 1.57 -12.26 5.24
CA ASP A 15 3.01 -12.25 4.92
C ASP A 15 3.42 -11.07 4.01
N VAL A 16 2.47 -10.20 3.62
CA VAL A 16 2.74 -9.06 2.73
C VAL A 16 2.84 -7.77 3.56
N THR A 17 3.99 -7.11 3.47
CA THR A 17 4.24 -5.80 4.06
C THR A 17 4.42 -4.73 2.98
N ALA A 18 3.89 -3.54 3.19
CA ALA A 18 4.05 -2.39 2.31
C ALA A 18 4.32 -1.11 3.09
N THR A 19 5.21 -0.28 2.54
CA THR A 19 5.40 1.11 2.95
C THR A 19 4.72 1.99 1.92
N ALA A 20 3.99 3.00 2.37
CA ALA A 20 3.29 3.94 1.52
C ALA A 20 3.32 5.37 2.07
N TRP A 21 3.06 6.33 1.19
CA TRP A 21 3.15 7.75 1.46
C TRP A 21 1.89 8.48 1.01
N GLY A 22 1.58 9.59 1.67
CA GLY A 22 0.54 10.54 1.29
C GLY A 22 1.01 11.95 1.63
N ALA A 23 0.63 12.93 0.81
CA ALA A 23 1.12 14.29 0.94
C ALA A 23 0.00 15.29 0.65
N HIS A 24 -0.40 16.04 1.68
CA HIS A 24 -1.53 16.97 1.60
C HIS A 24 -1.30 18.17 2.51
N GLU A 25 -2.02 19.28 2.29
CA GLU A 25 -2.00 20.45 3.17
C GLU A 25 -2.58 20.14 4.57
N ASP A 26 -3.44 19.13 4.66
CA ASP A 26 -4.09 18.67 5.87
C ASP A 26 -3.60 17.25 6.26
N ILE A 27 -3.25 17.08 7.53
CA ILE A 27 -2.71 15.82 8.05
C ILE A 27 -3.70 14.65 7.92
N VAL A 28 -5.01 14.90 8.05
CA VAL A 28 -6.04 13.85 7.94
C VAL A 28 -6.09 13.35 6.51
N MET A 29 -6.11 14.27 5.54
CA MET A 29 -6.10 13.90 4.12
C MET A 29 -4.80 13.20 3.71
N ALA A 30 -3.63 13.70 4.15
CA ALA A 30 -2.35 13.04 3.90
C ALA A 30 -2.33 11.61 4.47
N SER A 31 -2.94 11.39 5.64
CA SER A 31 -3.06 10.06 6.25
C SER A 31 -4.00 9.13 5.47
N VAL A 32 -5.14 9.65 4.99
CA VAL A 32 -6.08 8.88 4.15
C VAL A 32 -5.41 8.46 2.85
N GLU A 33 -4.72 9.37 2.18
CA GLU A 33 -3.96 9.09 0.96
C GLU A 33 -2.89 8.02 1.19
N ALA A 34 -2.08 8.17 2.24
CA ALA A 34 -1.03 7.21 2.59
C ALA A 34 -1.59 5.81 2.83
N MET A 35 -2.72 5.72 3.54
CA MET A 35 -3.39 4.45 3.82
C MET A 35 -3.96 3.81 2.55
N LEU A 36 -4.66 4.57 1.69
CA LEU A 36 -5.21 4.07 0.43
C LEU A 36 -4.10 3.57 -0.50
N ASN A 37 -3.00 4.32 -0.61
CA ASN A 37 -1.82 3.91 -1.37
C ASN A 37 -1.23 2.60 -0.83
N GLY A 38 -1.14 2.45 0.49
CA GLY A 38 -0.64 1.23 1.12
C GLY A 38 -1.56 0.01 0.92
N ILE A 39 -2.87 0.19 1.03
CA ILE A 39 -3.85 -0.88 0.79
C ILE A 39 -3.80 -1.33 -0.66
N ASN A 40 -3.79 -0.38 -1.61
CA ASN A 40 -3.67 -0.71 -3.04
C ASN A 40 -2.39 -1.51 -3.32
N ASN A 41 -1.26 -1.11 -2.74
CA ASN A 41 0.00 -1.84 -2.87
C ASN A 41 -0.09 -3.28 -2.34
N ILE A 42 -0.66 -3.49 -1.14
CA ILE A 42 -0.85 -4.82 -0.57
C ILE A 42 -1.75 -5.68 -1.46
N LEU A 43 -2.92 -5.17 -1.86
CA LEU A 43 -3.88 -5.91 -2.67
C LEU A 43 -3.31 -6.26 -4.06
N SER A 44 -2.58 -5.34 -4.69
CA SER A 44 -1.89 -5.61 -5.96
C SER A 44 -0.87 -6.74 -5.83
N ARG A 45 -0.12 -6.80 -4.72
CA ARG A 45 0.87 -7.86 -4.47
C ARG A 45 0.23 -9.20 -4.11
N GLU A 46 -0.84 -9.20 -3.32
CA GLU A 46 -1.65 -10.40 -3.06
C GLU A 46 -2.21 -10.98 -4.37
N ASN A 47 -2.76 -10.15 -5.25
CA ASN A 47 -3.28 -10.58 -6.54
C ASN A 47 -2.17 -11.15 -7.45
N ALA A 48 -1.00 -10.54 -7.48
CA ALA A 48 0.15 -11.05 -8.23
C ALA A 48 0.62 -12.43 -7.71
N ASN A 49 0.64 -12.60 -6.39
CA ASN A 49 0.99 -13.88 -5.77
C ASN A 49 0.00 -14.98 -6.18
N ASN A 50 -1.31 -14.69 -6.17
CA ASN A 50 -2.35 -15.67 -6.54
C ASN A 50 -2.22 -16.17 -7.99
N LEU A 51 -1.75 -15.33 -8.92
CA LEU A 51 -1.50 -15.71 -10.31
C LEU A 51 -0.26 -16.61 -10.45
N SER A 52 0.78 -16.37 -9.65
CA SER A 52 2.01 -17.18 -9.66
C SER A 52 1.79 -18.61 -9.13
N PHE A 53 0.86 -18.80 -8.19
CA PHE A 53 0.48 -20.14 -7.71
C PHE A 53 -0.31 -20.94 -8.75
N GLN A 54 -1.13 -20.29 -9.59
CA GLN A 54 -1.90 -20.97 -10.63
C GLN A 54 -1.04 -21.42 -11.82
N TYR A 55 0.08 -20.75 -12.09
CA TYR A 55 1.01 -21.11 -13.17
C TYR A 55 2.12 -22.08 -12.71
N LYS A 56 1.82 -23.02 -11.82
CA LYS A 56 2.75 -24.12 -11.51
C LYS A 56 2.30 -25.38 -12.22
N ILE A 57 2.75 -25.55 -13.46
CA ILE A 57 2.54 -26.79 -14.23
C ILE A 57 3.29 -27.91 -13.49
N PRO A 58 2.60 -28.97 -13.02
CA PRO A 58 3.29 -30.13 -12.48
C PRO A 58 4.05 -30.84 -13.62
N THR A 59 5.36 -31.00 -13.44
CA THR A 59 6.19 -31.96 -14.19
C THR A 59 5.79 -33.39 -13.90
#